data_AF-A0A1V5LFI1-F1
#
_entry.id   AF-A0A1V5LFI1-F1
#
_cell.length_a   1.000
_cell.length_b   1.000
_cell.length_c   1.000
_cell.angle_alpha   90.00
_cell.angle_beta   90.00
_cell.angle_gamma   90.00
#
_symmetry.space_group_name_H-M   'P 1'
#
loop_
_entity.id
_entity.type
_entity.pdbx_description
1 polymer ?
#
loop_
_entity_poly.entity_id
_entity_poly.type
_entity_poly.pdbx_seq_one_letter_code
_entity_poly.pdbx_strand_id
1 'polypeptide(L)'
;MPALSASRYSFPWYSWLLQGLAAAAAFCALLIAQTAHARALYMSCKGEHFYSWRKAYAFAWRKLGAVIMTPTVLGLLMLLFIGGAWLAGLAGRIPWAGELGIALLAVIWFVLALLMIFFGMVLLVALLYAPAVIAATDEDAFESIFQLFSLVWNQPWRLLIYELLSVLLALFALGVLAFFCKRAVGLTNSLFSYFMGGNYADLANNGQALVQAWTAAGEGMLFWLFRGFTPLLYFTQEFYYLPVQELARPTVAVSGYLYAFSLLFLAGWVFSYGLSTLNAAHLLSYLSMRKHKDEVNLLERRDREEEYEEELESEADGKEPPPAQNQ
;
A
#
# COMPACT_ATOMS: atom_id res chain seq x y z
N MET A 1 -7.59 6.33 -8.37
CA MET A 1 -8.48 7.37 -7.80
C MET A 1 -8.78 8.43 -8.87
N PRO A 2 -9.99 8.43 -9.47
CA PRO A 2 -10.35 9.25 -10.64
C PRO A 2 -10.49 10.76 -10.44
N ALA A 3 -10.72 11.23 -9.21
CA ALA A 3 -11.14 12.62 -8.99
C ALA A 3 -10.00 13.63 -8.76
N LEU A 4 -8.74 13.17 -8.61
CA LEU A 4 -7.62 14.09 -8.41
C LEU A 4 -7.24 14.89 -9.68
N SER A 5 -7.68 14.46 -10.86
CA SER A 5 -7.43 15.18 -12.13
C SER A 5 -8.64 16.00 -12.62
N ALA A 6 -9.68 16.17 -11.81
CA ALA A 6 -10.84 16.97 -12.19
C ALA A 6 -10.62 18.46 -11.86
N SER A 7 -9.51 19.04 -12.33
CA SER A 7 -9.18 20.47 -12.16
C SER A 7 -10.02 21.42 -13.03
N ARG A 8 -10.97 20.90 -13.83
CA ARG A 8 -11.83 21.70 -14.72
C ARG A 8 -13.22 22.03 -14.15
N TYR A 9 -13.63 21.41 -13.04
CA TYR A 9 -14.94 21.67 -12.43
C TYR A 9 -14.77 22.13 -10.98
N SER A 10 -15.34 23.28 -10.63
CA SER A 10 -15.43 23.75 -9.24
C SER A 10 -16.42 22.87 -8.49
N PHE A 11 -15.96 21.73 -7.96
CA PHE A 11 -16.77 20.90 -7.10
C PHE A 11 -17.08 21.64 -5.79
N PRO A 12 -18.30 21.47 -5.24
CA PRO A 12 -18.64 21.98 -3.91
C PRO A 12 -17.66 21.47 -2.84
N TRP A 13 -17.44 22.27 -1.79
CA TRP A 13 -16.48 21.95 -0.72
C TRP A 13 -16.76 20.60 -0.03
N TYR A 14 -18.03 20.18 0.05
CA TYR A 14 -18.41 18.90 0.65
C TYR A 14 -17.94 17.69 -0.16
N SER A 15 -17.80 17.83 -1.49
CA SER A 15 -17.27 16.76 -2.35
C SER A 15 -15.80 16.50 -2.04
N TRP A 16 -15.02 17.57 -1.80
CA TRP A 16 -13.62 17.46 -1.38
C TRP A 16 -13.47 16.81 -0.01
N LEU A 17 -14.35 17.15 0.94
CA LEU A 17 -14.36 16.53 2.26
C LEU A 17 -14.69 15.04 2.18
N LEU A 18 -15.73 14.66 1.43
CA LEU A 18 -16.12 13.27 1.25
C LEU A 18 -15.04 12.46 0.54
N GLN A 19 -14.37 13.06 -0.45
CA GLN A 19 -13.22 12.47 -1.14
C GLN A 19 -12.05 12.21 -0.17
N GLY A 20 -11.72 13.19 0.68
CA GLY A 20 -10.66 13.08 1.67
C GLY A 20 -10.96 11.99 2.71
N LEU A 21 -12.20 11.94 3.21
CA LEU A 21 -12.66 10.90 4.13
C LEU A 21 -12.58 9.51 3.50
N ALA A 22 -13.04 9.36 2.25
CA ALA A 22 -12.99 8.10 1.52
C ALA A 22 -11.54 7.65 1.26
N ALA A 23 -10.64 8.57 0.92
CA ALA A 23 -9.23 8.27 0.73
C ALA A 23 -8.55 7.83 2.04
N ALA A 24 -8.85 8.51 3.16
CA ALA A 24 -8.34 8.13 4.47
C ALA A 24 -8.86 6.76 4.91
N ALA A 25 -10.16 6.50 4.75
CA ALA A 25 -10.76 5.20 5.05
C ALA A 25 -10.15 4.08 4.18
N ALA A 26 -9.95 4.34 2.88
CA ALA A 26 -9.30 3.39 1.97
C ALA A 26 -7.83 3.13 2.34
N PHE A 27 -7.10 4.16 2.77
CA PHE A 27 -5.72 4.02 3.25
C PHE A 27 -5.64 3.18 4.53
N CYS A 28 -6.50 3.43 5.52
CA CYS A 28 -6.59 2.61 6.72
C CYS A 28 -6.96 1.16 6.40
N ALA A 29 -7.95 0.94 5.52
CA ALA A 29 -8.34 -0.39 5.07
C ALA A 29 -7.19 -1.13 4.37
N LEU A 30 -6.39 -0.42 3.56
CA LEU A 30 -5.19 -0.95 2.91
C LEU A 30 -4.16 -1.37 3.96
N LEU A 31 -3.85 -0.53 4.95
CA LEU A 31 -2.89 -0.87 6.01
C LEU A 31 -3.31 -2.10 6.81
N ILE A 32 -4.59 -2.22 7.15
CA ILE A 32 -5.14 -3.40 7.85
C ILE A 32 -5.00 -4.65 6.97
N ALA A 33 -5.37 -4.55 5.69
CA ALA A 33 -5.29 -5.67 4.76
C ALA A 33 -3.84 -6.15 4.55
N GLN A 34 -2.89 -5.21 4.43
CA GLN A 34 -1.48 -5.53 4.31
C GLN A 34 -0.93 -6.17 5.59
N THR A 35 -1.33 -5.68 6.77
CA THR A 35 -0.92 -6.27 8.06
C THR A 35 -1.47 -7.68 8.23
N ALA A 36 -2.76 -7.89 7.92
CA ALA A 36 -3.39 -9.21 7.97
C ALA A 36 -2.74 -10.19 6.97
N HIS A 37 -2.46 -9.74 5.75
CA HIS A 37 -1.79 -10.54 4.74
C HIS A 37 -0.36 -10.92 5.17
N ALA A 38 0.41 -9.94 5.68
CA ALA A 38 1.75 -10.19 6.20
C ALA A 38 1.73 -11.18 7.38
N ARG A 39 0.76 -11.06 8.29
CA ARG A 39 0.61 -11.97 9.43
C ARG A 39 0.30 -13.40 8.98
N ALA A 40 -0.64 -13.56 8.04
CA ALA A 40 -0.97 -14.89 7.50
C ALA A 40 0.22 -15.54 6.79
N LEU A 41 1.01 -14.74 6.05
CA LEU A 41 2.22 -15.24 5.39
C LEU A 41 3.33 -15.59 6.40
N TYR A 42 3.49 -14.79 7.46
CA TYR A 42 4.43 -15.05 8.54
C TYR A 42 4.14 -16.40 9.21
N MET A 43 2.88 -16.64 9.58
CA MET A 43 2.43 -17.92 10.16
C MET A 43 2.62 -19.10 9.21
N SER A 44 2.34 -18.89 7.91
CA SER A 44 2.62 -19.90 6.89
C SER A 44 4.12 -20.24 6.80
N CYS A 45 5.01 -19.25 6.99
CA CYS A 45 6.46 -19.45 7.02
C CYS A 45 6.93 -20.19 8.29
N LYS A 46 6.20 -20.07 9.41
CA LYS A 46 6.44 -20.85 10.64
C LYS A 46 5.94 -22.30 10.56
N GLY A 47 5.18 -22.64 9.50
CA GLY A 47 4.63 -23.98 9.30
C GLY A 47 3.14 -24.11 9.63
N GLU A 48 2.49 -23.02 10.06
CA GLU A 48 1.04 -22.99 10.27
C GLU A 48 0.28 -22.75 8.97
N HIS A 49 0.12 -23.81 8.18
CA HIS A 49 -0.56 -23.72 6.88
C HIS A 49 -2.08 -23.45 6.99
N PHE A 50 -2.69 -23.63 8.16
CA PHE A 50 -4.12 -23.44 8.40
C PHE A 50 -4.46 -22.18 9.20
N TYR A 51 -3.58 -21.17 9.18
CA TYR A 51 -3.87 -19.90 9.82
C TYR A 51 -5.07 -19.20 9.15
N SER A 52 -6.17 -19.07 9.89
CA SER A 52 -7.43 -18.57 9.32
C SER A 52 -7.37 -17.08 9.01
N TRP A 53 -8.04 -16.66 7.94
CA TRP A 53 -8.17 -15.23 7.60
C TRP A 53 -8.81 -14.40 8.73
N ARG A 54 -9.72 -15.00 9.51
CA ARG A 54 -10.36 -14.33 10.65
C ARG A 54 -9.36 -14.01 11.75
N LYS A 55 -8.47 -14.96 12.09
CA LYS A 55 -7.37 -14.72 13.05
C LYS A 55 -6.45 -13.60 12.54
N ALA A 56 -6.05 -13.64 11.27
CA ALA A 56 -5.20 -12.62 10.65
C ALA A 56 -5.79 -11.20 10.72
N TYR A 57 -7.08 -11.06 10.41
CA TYR A 57 -7.76 -9.76 10.49
C TYR A 57 -7.99 -9.31 11.93
N ALA A 58 -8.28 -10.23 12.85
CA ALA A 58 -8.40 -9.91 14.28
C ALA A 58 -7.09 -9.35 14.83
N PHE A 59 -5.95 -9.97 14.47
CA PHE A 59 -4.62 -9.45 14.77
C PHE A 59 -4.40 -8.05 14.21
N ALA A 60 -4.69 -7.85 12.92
CA ALA A 60 -4.51 -6.56 12.26
C ALA A 60 -5.35 -5.45 12.88
N TRP A 61 -6.59 -5.74 13.29
CA TRP A 61 -7.45 -4.79 14.01
C TRP A 61 -6.90 -4.46 15.40
N ARG A 62 -6.38 -5.45 16.13
CA ARG A 62 -5.73 -5.23 17.43
C ARG A 62 -4.49 -4.34 17.31
N LYS A 63 -3.72 -4.48 16.22
CA LYS A 63 -2.49 -3.73 15.95
C LYS A 63 -2.67 -2.49 15.08
N LEU A 64 -3.90 -2.11 14.73
CA LEU A 64 -4.20 -0.95 13.90
C LEU A 64 -3.57 0.34 14.45
N GLY A 65 -3.62 0.52 15.77
CA GLY A 65 -2.97 1.63 16.46
C GLY A 65 -1.48 1.67 16.16
N ALA A 66 -0.77 0.54 16.26
CA ALA A 66 0.65 0.48 15.96
C ALA A 66 0.96 0.79 14.49
N VAL A 67 0.22 0.16 13.57
CA VAL A 67 0.44 0.28 12.12
C VAL A 67 0.26 1.72 11.62
N ILE A 68 -0.71 2.45 12.17
CA ILE A 68 -0.94 3.86 11.81
C ILE A 68 0.03 4.77 12.56
N MET A 69 0.30 4.51 13.84
CA MET A 69 1.16 5.37 14.65
C MET A 69 2.62 5.35 14.20
N THR A 70 3.15 4.21 13.73
CA THR A 70 4.54 4.12 13.27
C THR A 70 4.91 5.17 12.20
N PRO A 71 4.24 5.24 11.03
CA PRO A 71 4.51 6.28 10.06
C PRO A 71 4.03 7.67 10.52
N THR A 72 2.93 7.75 11.29
CA THR A 72 2.39 9.04 11.74
C THR A 72 3.32 9.76 12.72
N VAL A 73 3.90 9.05 13.69
CA VAL A 73 4.84 9.60 14.66
C VAL A 73 6.14 10.04 13.98
N LEU A 74 6.65 9.26 13.02
CA LEU A 74 7.80 9.66 12.20
C LEU A 74 7.49 10.93 11.38
N GLY A 75 6.29 11.01 10.79
CA GLY A 75 5.83 12.20 10.08
C GLY A 75 5.70 13.42 11.00
N LEU A 76 5.14 13.25 12.20
CA LEU A 76 5.01 14.31 13.20
C LEU A 76 6.38 14.79 13.69
N LEU A 77 7.32 13.87 13.94
CA LEU A 77 8.70 14.19 14.30
C LEU A 77 9.36 15.02 13.20
N MET A 78 9.23 14.60 11.93
CA MET A 78 9.75 15.34 10.78
C MET A 78 9.13 16.74 10.68
N LEU A 79 7.83 16.87 10.91
CA LEU A 79 7.11 18.15 10.91
C LEU A 79 7.58 19.08 12.04
N LEU A 80 7.84 18.53 13.23
CA LEU A 80 8.39 19.29 14.36
C LEU A 80 9.78 19.88 14.02
N PHE A 81 10.65 19.11 13.38
CA PHE A 81 11.97 19.60 12.96
C PHE A 81 11.87 20.68 11.87
N ILE A 82 10.97 20.52 10.90
CA ILE A 82 10.70 21.56 9.88
C ILE A 82 10.19 22.84 10.56
N GLY A 83 9.25 22.71 11.49
CA GLY A 83 8.74 23.82 12.29
C GLY A 83 9.85 24.52 13.08
N GLY A 84 10.74 23.76 13.73
CA GLY A 84 11.91 24.28 14.43
C GLY A 84 12.86 25.04 13.50
N ALA A 85 13.13 24.51 12.30
CA ALA A 85 13.96 25.17 11.29
C ALA A 85 13.32 26.48 10.79
N TRP A 86 11.99 26.51 10.60
CA TRP A 86 11.28 27.73 10.23
C TRP A 86 11.33 28.79 11.34
N LEU A 87 11.15 28.39 12.60
CA LEU A 87 11.28 29.31 13.74
C LEU A 87 12.70 29.86 13.86
N ALA A 88 13.73 29.03 13.64
CA ALA A 88 15.12 29.48 13.60
C ALA A 88 15.39 30.44 12.43
N GLY A 89 14.83 30.16 11.26
CA GLY A 89 14.90 31.07 10.10
C GLY A 89 14.22 32.41 10.37
N LEU A 90 13.11 32.43 11.10
CA LEU A 90 12.46 33.66 11.55
C LEU A 90 13.33 34.43 12.55
N ALA A 91 13.98 33.75 13.50
CA ALA A 91 14.95 34.37 14.42
C ALA A 91 16.16 34.96 13.67
N GLY A 92 16.53 34.38 12.53
CA GLY A 92 17.54 34.90 11.61
C GLY A 92 17.26 36.30 11.05
N ARG A 93 16.01 36.77 11.09
CA ARG A 93 15.64 38.12 10.62
C ARG A 93 16.06 39.24 11.58
N ILE A 94 16.53 38.91 12.78
CA ILE A 94 17.00 39.93 13.73
C ILE A 94 18.31 40.52 13.18
N PRO A 95 18.38 41.84 12.92
CA PRO A 95 19.56 42.45 12.32
C PRO A 95 20.79 42.27 13.22
N TRP A 96 21.95 42.02 12.60
CA TRP A 96 23.24 41.70 13.24
C TRP A 96 23.27 40.37 14.01
N ALA A 97 22.37 40.16 14.98
CA ALA A 97 22.38 38.97 15.84
C ALA A 97 21.91 37.69 15.12
N GLY A 98 20.90 37.79 14.26
CA GLY A 98 20.32 36.65 13.54
C GLY A 98 21.23 36.11 12.45
N GLU A 99 21.80 36.99 11.63
CA GLU A 99 22.71 36.62 10.54
C GLU A 99 24.00 35.96 11.08
N LEU A 100 24.61 36.56 12.11
CA LEU A 100 25.79 36.01 12.76
C LEU A 100 25.48 34.71 13.50
N GLY A 101 24.32 34.60 14.17
CA GLY A 101 23.91 33.39 14.89
C GLY A 101 23.69 32.19 13.96
N ILE A 102 23.02 32.39 12.82
CA ILE A 102 22.84 31.33 11.82
C ILE A 102 24.18 30.95 11.18
N ALA A 103 25.01 31.93 10.84
CA ALA A 103 26.33 31.67 10.24
C ALA A 103 27.26 30.92 11.20
N LEU A 104 27.29 31.30 12.48
CA LEU A 104 28.11 30.64 13.50
C LEU A 104 27.65 29.19 13.74
N LEU A 105 26.34 28.95 13.74
CA LEU A 105 25.76 27.62 13.95
C LEU A 105 25.53 26.85 12.64
N ALA A 106 26.09 27.29 11.51
CA ALA A 106 25.86 26.69 10.19
C ALA A 106 26.18 25.19 10.15
N VAL A 107 27.23 24.76 10.86
CA VAL A 107 27.59 23.33 10.97
C VAL A 107 26.49 22.54 11.69
N ILE A 108 25.88 23.10 12.74
CA ILE A 108 24.79 22.46 13.47
C ILE A 108 23.55 22.36 12.58
N TRP A 109 23.22 23.43 11.84
CA TRP A 109 22.10 23.41 10.89
C TRP A 109 22.30 22.39 9.77
N PHE A 110 23.54 22.22 9.29
CA PHE A 110 23.88 21.19 8.32
C PHE A 110 23.68 19.78 8.89
N VAL A 111 24.13 19.51 10.12
CA VAL A 111 23.90 18.21 10.79
C VAL A 111 22.41 17.94 10.99
N LEU A 112 21.62 18.95 11.39
CA LEU A 112 20.16 18.83 11.51
C LEU A 112 19.49 18.56 10.15
N ALA A 113 20.00 19.15 9.06
CA ALA A 113 19.50 18.88 7.72
C ALA A 113 19.82 17.44 7.26
N LEU A 114 21.00 16.92 7.57
CA LEU A 114 21.33 15.50 7.32
C LEU A 114 20.42 14.57 8.11
N LEU A 115 20.16 14.87 9.38
CA LEU A 115 19.22 14.12 10.21
C LEU A 115 17.80 14.13 9.61
N MET A 116 17.36 15.26 9.05
CA MET A 116 16.09 15.39 8.37
C MET A 116 15.97 14.53 7.11
N ILE A 117 17.04 14.47 6.30
CA ILE A 117 17.10 13.58 5.14
C ILE A 117 16.98 12.12 5.59
N PHE A 118 17.70 11.75 6.66
CA PHE A 118 17.64 10.40 7.22
C PHE A 118 16.23 10.05 7.74
N PHE A 119 15.57 10.95 8.46
CA PHE A 119 14.17 10.76 8.89
C PHE A 119 13.22 10.63 7.71
N GLY A 120 13.43 11.39 6.63
CA GLY A 120 12.68 11.23 5.39
C GLY A 120 12.84 9.85 4.76
N MET A 121 14.06 9.29 4.76
CA MET A 121 14.31 7.92 4.30
C MET A 121 13.61 6.89 5.20
N VAL A 122 13.70 7.03 6.52
CA VAL A 122 13.04 6.13 7.48
C VAL A 122 11.53 6.22 7.36
N LEU A 123 10.95 7.40 7.12
CA LEU A 123 9.52 7.58 6.87
C LEU A 123 9.08 6.87 5.59
N LEU A 124 9.86 6.97 4.51
CA LEU A 124 9.57 6.26 3.25
C LEU A 124 9.55 4.75 3.48
N VAL A 125 10.54 4.22 4.20
CA VAL A 125 10.64 2.80 4.53
C VAL A 125 9.50 2.39 5.48
N ALA A 126 9.13 3.24 6.44
CA ALA A 126 8.01 2.99 7.35
C ALA A 126 6.68 2.85 6.61
N LEU A 127 6.41 3.69 5.60
CA LEU A 127 5.17 3.61 4.81
C LEU A 127 5.02 2.27 4.07
N LEU A 128 6.13 1.61 3.75
CA LEU A 128 6.16 0.34 3.01
C LEU A 128 6.26 -0.86 3.97
N TYR A 129 7.21 -0.83 4.89
CA TYR A 129 7.57 -1.96 5.74
C TYR A 129 6.84 -2.01 7.09
N ALA A 130 6.18 -0.95 7.57
CA ALA A 130 5.54 -0.98 8.89
C ALA A 130 4.51 -2.13 9.05
N PRO A 131 3.61 -2.42 8.08
CA PRO A 131 2.71 -3.56 8.17
C PRO A 131 3.44 -4.90 8.30
N ALA A 132 4.55 -5.07 7.59
CA ALA A 132 5.35 -6.29 7.58
C ALA A 132 6.17 -6.47 8.86
N VAL A 133 6.77 -5.39 9.36
CA VAL A 133 7.53 -5.38 10.62
C VAL A 133 6.61 -5.75 11.79
N ILE A 134 5.49 -5.05 11.93
CA ILE A 134 4.54 -5.27 13.03
C ILE A 134 3.93 -6.67 12.97
N ALA A 135 3.66 -7.19 11.78
CA ALA A 135 3.15 -8.54 11.61
C ALA A 135 4.15 -9.63 12.02
N ALA A 136 5.45 -9.39 11.85
CA ALA A 136 6.51 -10.36 12.16
C ALA A 136 7.04 -10.26 13.59
N THR A 137 6.94 -9.08 14.24
CA THR A 137 7.48 -8.90 15.59
C THR A 137 6.42 -8.83 16.69
N ASP A 138 5.14 -8.61 16.34
CA ASP A 138 4.03 -8.42 17.29
C ASP A 138 4.31 -7.33 18.34
N GLU A 139 5.13 -6.34 17.99
CA GLU A 139 5.55 -5.26 18.88
C GLU A 139 4.69 -4.01 18.70
N ASP A 140 4.91 -3.01 19.56
CA ASP A 140 4.20 -1.74 19.52
C ASP A 140 4.88 -0.74 18.56
N ALA A 141 4.22 0.40 18.33
CA ALA A 141 4.70 1.40 17.37
C ALA A 141 6.13 1.87 17.64
N PHE A 142 6.49 2.06 18.91
CA PHE A 142 7.81 2.56 19.32
C PHE A 142 8.94 1.61 18.96
N GLU A 143 8.78 0.32 19.28
CA GLU A 143 9.77 -0.70 18.94
C GLU A 143 9.83 -0.90 17.42
N SER A 144 8.68 -0.86 16.74
CA SER A 144 8.63 -0.91 15.27
C SER A 144 9.40 0.25 14.62
N ILE A 145 9.31 1.45 15.19
CA ILE A 145 10.08 2.61 14.75
C ILE A 145 11.59 2.34 14.91
N PHE A 146 12.04 1.82 16.06
CA PHE A 146 13.45 1.46 16.25
C PHE A 146 13.95 0.41 15.27
N GLN A 147 13.13 -0.59 14.97
CA GLN A 147 13.48 -1.61 13.99
C GLN A 147 13.64 -1.03 12.59
N LEU A 148 12.75 -0.12 12.19
CA LEU A 148 12.85 0.60 10.93
C LEU A 148 14.11 1.48 10.87
N PHE A 149 14.43 2.21 11.94
CA PHE A 149 15.69 2.97 12.04
C PHE A 149 16.91 2.07 11.89
N SER A 150 16.93 0.95 12.62
CA SER A 150 18.03 -0.02 12.59
C SER A 150 18.15 -0.69 11.21
N LEU A 151 17.03 -0.92 10.52
CA LEU A 151 17.02 -1.48 9.17
C LEU A 151 17.68 -0.54 8.16
N VAL A 152 17.26 0.73 8.16
CA VAL A 152 17.79 1.76 7.24
C VAL A 152 19.26 2.04 7.52
N TRP A 153 19.68 2.08 8.78
CA TRP A 153 21.06 2.38 9.15
C TRP A 153 22.02 1.21 8.90
N ASN A 154 21.66 -0.01 9.31
CA ASN A 154 22.60 -1.14 9.30
C ASN A 154 22.60 -1.91 7.98
N GLN A 155 21.52 -1.86 7.19
CA GLN A 155 21.39 -2.65 5.95
C GLN A 155 20.88 -1.83 4.75
N PRO A 156 21.35 -0.59 4.50
CA PRO A 156 20.80 0.30 3.47
C PRO A 156 20.90 -0.30 2.06
N TRP A 157 22.05 -0.89 1.71
CA TRP A 157 22.27 -1.46 0.38
C TRP A 157 21.41 -2.70 0.13
N ARG A 158 21.26 -3.56 1.15
CA ARG A 158 20.38 -4.74 1.04
C ARG A 158 18.93 -4.33 0.92
N LEU A 159 18.50 -3.36 1.73
CA LEU A 159 17.16 -2.80 1.68
C LEU A 159 16.85 -2.27 0.27
N LEU A 160 17.75 -1.49 -0.33
CA LEU A 160 17.57 -0.97 -1.69
C LEU A 160 17.50 -2.06 -2.76
N ILE A 161 18.39 -3.07 -2.70
CA ILE A 161 18.41 -4.17 -3.67
C ILE A 161 17.16 -5.04 -3.52
N TYR A 162 16.77 -5.37 -2.29
CA TYR A 162 15.58 -6.17 -2.02
C TYR A 162 14.31 -5.44 -2.40
N GLU A 163 14.23 -4.13 -2.15
CA GLU A 163 13.08 -3.32 -2.60
C GLU A 163 13.00 -3.27 -4.12
N LEU A 164 14.12 -3.00 -4.81
CA LEU A 164 14.15 -2.99 -6.27
C LEU A 164 13.72 -4.34 -6.85
N LEU A 165 14.24 -5.43 -6.31
CA LEU A 165 13.89 -6.78 -6.74
C LEU A 165 12.41 -7.07 -6.47
N SER A 166 11.91 -6.72 -5.28
CA SER A 166 10.51 -6.89 -4.88
C SER A 166 9.56 -6.16 -5.82
N VAL A 167 9.89 -4.91 -6.18
CA VAL A 167 9.10 -4.12 -7.13
C VAL A 167 9.10 -4.75 -8.53
N LEU A 168 10.25 -5.20 -9.02
CA LEU A 168 10.34 -5.86 -10.33
C LEU A 168 9.51 -7.16 -10.38
N LEU A 169 9.62 -8.01 -9.35
CA LEU A 169 8.86 -9.25 -9.26
C LEU A 169 7.35 -8.99 -9.15
N ALA A 170 6.94 -8.02 -8.35
CA ALA A 170 5.52 -7.69 -8.22
C ALA A 170 4.94 -7.06 -9.48
N LEU A 171 5.69 -6.21 -10.19
CA LEU A 171 5.29 -5.69 -11.49
C LEU A 171 5.18 -6.80 -12.53
N PHE A 172 6.10 -7.77 -12.52
CA PHE A 172 6.02 -8.95 -13.38
C PHE A 172 4.79 -9.79 -13.07
N ALA A 173 4.55 -10.12 -11.80
CA ALA A 173 3.38 -10.90 -11.36
C ALA A 173 2.06 -10.20 -11.69
N LEU A 174 1.96 -8.90 -11.42
CA LEU A 174 0.82 -8.07 -11.81
C LEU A 174 0.63 -8.07 -13.33
N GLY A 175 1.71 -7.91 -14.10
CA GLY A 175 1.66 -7.88 -15.56
C GLY A 175 1.16 -9.20 -16.16
N VAL A 176 1.63 -10.34 -15.64
CA VAL A 176 1.17 -11.66 -16.06
C VAL A 176 -0.32 -11.84 -15.77
N LEU A 177 -0.78 -11.55 -14.55
CA LEU A 177 -2.19 -11.66 -14.20
C LEU A 177 -3.06 -10.71 -15.04
N ALA A 178 -2.63 -9.45 -15.17
CA ALA A 178 -3.33 -8.44 -15.97
C ALA A 178 -3.48 -8.87 -17.43
N PHE A 179 -2.44 -9.46 -18.02
CA PHE A 179 -2.48 -9.99 -19.38
C PHE A 179 -3.57 -11.07 -19.54
N PHE A 180 -3.60 -12.06 -18.66
CA PHE A 180 -4.61 -13.13 -18.71
C PHE A 180 -6.02 -12.59 -18.46
N CYS A 181 -6.22 -11.68 -17.50
CA CYS A 181 -7.51 -11.04 -17.26
C CYS A 181 -7.98 -10.23 -18.46
N LYS A 182 -7.10 -9.46 -19.11
CA LYS A 182 -7.41 -8.69 -20.32
C LYS A 182 -7.82 -9.61 -21.48
N ARG A 183 -7.10 -10.73 -21.68
CA ARG A 183 -7.44 -11.74 -22.68
C ARG A 183 -8.77 -12.43 -22.36
N ALA A 184 -9.06 -12.71 -21.09
CA ALA A 184 -10.32 -13.29 -20.67
C ALA A 184 -11.51 -12.34 -20.93
N VAL A 185 -11.37 -11.04 -20.66
CA VAL A 185 -12.38 -10.04 -21.00
C VAL A 185 -12.60 -9.97 -22.51
N GLY A 186 -11.52 -9.92 -23.30
CA GLY A 186 -11.62 -9.93 -24.77
C GLY A 186 -12.31 -11.19 -25.32
N LEU A 187 -12.01 -12.36 -24.74
CA LEU A 187 -12.65 -13.62 -25.10
C LEU A 187 -14.14 -13.61 -24.76
N THR A 188 -14.51 -13.21 -23.54
CA THR A 188 -15.91 -13.07 -23.11
C THR A 188 -16.67 -12.14 -24.04
N ASN A 189 -16.06 -11.01 -24.39
CA ASN A 189 -16.69 -10.04 -25.26
C ASN A 189 -16.92 -10.60 -26.67
N SER A 190 -15.94 -11.34 -27.19
CA SER A 190 -16.05 -11.98 -28.51
C SER A 190 -17.13 -13.06 -28.52
N LEU A 191 -17.16 -13.92 -27.51
CA LEU A 191 -18.14 -15.00 -27.38
C LEU A 191 -19.56 -14.45 -27.26
N PHE A 192 -19.79 -13.49 -26.37
CA PHE A 192 -21.13 -12.92 -26.19
C PHE A 192 -21.57 -12.04 -27.34
N SER A 193 -20.66 -11.31 -28.00
CA SER A 193 -21.00 -10.58 -29.24
C SER A 193 -21.46 -11.51 -30.36
N TYR A 194 -20.90 -12.73 -30.45
CA TYR A 194 -21.32 -13.71 -31.45
C TYR A 194 -22.78 -14.17 -31.27
N PHE A 195 -23.21 -14.40 -30.03
CA PHE A 195 -24.57 -14.88 -29.75
C PHE A 195 -25.61 -13.76 -29.60
N MET A 196 -25.27 -12.68 -28.90
CA MET A 196 -26.19 -11.57 -28.62
C MET A 196 -26.17 -10.47 -29.69
N GLY A 197 -25.21 -10.50 -30.61
CA GLY A 197 -25.07 -9.54 -31.70
C GLY A 197 -24.78 -8.12 -31.20
N GLY A 198 -25.27 -7.13 -31.95
CA GLY A 198 -25.02 -5.70 -31.71
C GLY A 198 -25.37 -5.21 -30.31
N ASN A 199 -26.42 -5.77 -29.68
CA ASN A 199 -26.83 -5.37 -28.32
C ASN A 199 -25.71 -5.57 -27.29
N TYR A 200 -24.94 -6.65 -27.41
CA TYR A 200 -23.82 -6.90 -26.51
C TYR A 200 -22.59 -6.07 -26.89
N ALA A 201 -22.34 -5.89 -28.20
CA ALA A 201 -21.25 -5.04 -28.67
C ALA A 201 -21.42 -3.59 -28.16
N ASP A 202 -22.62 -3.03 -28.24
CA ASP A 202 -22.95 -1.68 -27.78
C ASP A 202 -22.84 -1.56 -26.26
N LEU A 203 -23.27 -2.59 -25.53
CA LEU A 203 -23.11 -2.68 -24.07
C LEU A 203 -21.64 -2.70 -23.65
N ALA A 204 -20.85 -3.58 -24.27
CA ALA A 204 -19.45 -3.76 -23.94
C ALA A 204 -18.64 -2.52 -24.29
N ASN A 205 -18.91 -1.91 -25.46
CA ASN A 205 -18.32 -0.65 -25.87
C ASN A 205 -18.67 0.48 -24.88
N ASN A 206 -19.93 0.67 -24.53
CA ASN A 206 -20.33 1.70 -23.55
C ASN A 206 -19.69 1.49 -22.18
N GLY A 207 -19.68 0.26 -21.69
CA GLY A 207 -19.08 -0.02 -20.38
C GLY A 207 -17.56 0.18 -20.39
N GLN A 208 -16.87 -0.17 -21.48
CA GLN A 208 -15.43 0.10 -21.64
C GLN A 208 -15.14 1.59 -21.80
N ALA A 209 -15.97 2.34 -22.53
CA ALA A 209 -15.89 3.79 -22.65
C ALA A 209 -16.03 4.49 -21.30
N LEU A 210 -16.97 4.03 -20.46
CA LEU A 210 -17.15 4.56 -19.10
C LEU A 210 -15.90 4.31 -18.23
N VAL A 211 -15.36 3.08 -18.24
CA VAL A 211 -14.13 2.77 -17.50
C VAL A 211 -12.95 3.60 -18.01
N GLN A 212 -12.79 3.73 -19.34
CA GLN A 212 -11.75 4.55 -19.94
C GLN A 212 -11.87 6.01 -19.50
N ALA A 213 -13.08 6.57 -19.48
CA ALA A 213 -13.32 7.93 -19.01
C ALA A 213 -13.00 8.08 -17.50
N TRP A 214 -13.43 7.13 -16.67
CA TRP A 214 -13.18 7.14 -15.23
C TRP A 214 -11.72 6.89 -14.87
N THR A 215 -10.94 6.26 -15.73
CA THR A 215 -9.53 5.92 -15.47
C THR A 215 -8.53 6.74 -16.31
N ALA A 216 -9.01 7.70 -17.11
CA ALA A 216 -8.21 8.59 -17.96
C ALA A 216 -7.08 9.32 -17.20
N ALA A 217 -7.30 9.68 -15.94
CA ALA A 217 -6.26 10.26 -15.08
C ALA A 217 -5.04 9.33 -14.91
N GLY A 218 -5.31 8.02 -14.78
CA GLY A 218 -4.29 6.99 -14.64
C GLY A 218 -3.53 6.75 -15.94
N GLU A 219 -4.18 6.91 -17.09
CA GLU A 219 -3.53 6.78 -18.40
C GLU A 219 -2.40 7.80 -18.57
N GLY A 220 -2.62 9.07 -18.20
CA GLY A 220 -1.60 10.11 -18.29
C GLY A 220 -0.37 9.80 -17.42
N MET A 221 -0.59 9.29 -16.20
CA MET A 221 0.50 8.84 -15.32
C MET A 221 1.26 7.65 -15.93
N LEU A 222 0.54 6.66 -16.45
CA LEU A 222 1.14 5.48 -17.10
C LEU A 222 1.92 5.88 -18.36
N PHE A 223 1.41 6.81 -19.16
CA PHE A 223 2.10 7.34 -20.33
C PHE A 223 3.41 8.02 -19.96
N TRP A 224 3.45 8.80 -18.89
CA TRP A 224 4.69 9.42 -18.45
C TRP A 224 5.73 8.38 -17.99
N LEU A 225 5.29 7.32 -17.30
CA LEU A 225 6.15 6.30 -16.71
C LEU A 225 6.62 5.23 -17.73
N PHE A 226 5.73 4.79 -18.62
CA PHE A 226 5.94 3.65 -19.53
C PHE A 226 5.93 4.02 -21.02
N ARG A 227 5.54 5.24 -21.36
CA ARG A 227 5.47 5.79 -22.73
C ARG A 227 4.82 4.81 -23.72
N GLY A 228 5.61 4.25 -24.64
CA GLY A 228 5.10 3.37 -25.70
C GLY A 228 4.50 2.06 -25.20
N PHE A 229 4.74 1.67 -23.94
CA PHE A 229 4.19 0.45 -23.35
C PHE A 229 2.82 0.67 -22.66
N THR A 230 2.30 1.90 -22.61
CA THR A 230 1.00 2.20 -21.99
C THR A 230 -0.17 1.38 -22.56
N PRO A 231 -0.29 1.15 -23.88
CA PRO A 231 -1.37 0.30 -24.43
C PRO A 231 -1.32 -1.16 -23.94
N LEU A 232 -0.17 -1.62 -23.45
CA LEU A 232 -0.03 -2.96 -22.87
C LEU A 232 -0.73 -3.04 -21.52
N LEU A 233 -0.58 -1.98 -20.71
CA LEU A 233 -1.09 -1.86 -19.34
C LEU A 233 -2.50 -1.24 -19.25
N TYR A 234 -2.92 -0.53 -20.30
CA TYR A 234 -4.20 0.16 -20.40
C TYR A 234 -5.03 -0.34 -21.60
N PHE A 235 -6.04 0.42 -22.04
CA PHE A 235 -6.82 0.10 -23.23
C PHE A 235 -5.97 0.16 -24.50
N THR A 236 -6.17 -0.82 -25.40
CA THR A 236 -5.45 -0.91 -26.69
C THR A 236 -6.14 -0.13 -27.81
N GLN A 237 -7.41 0.20 -27.63
CA GLN A 237 -8.24 0.94 -28.57
C GLN A 237 -9.12 1.90 -27.78
N GLU A 238 -9.56 2.97 -28.44
CA GLU A 238 -10.48 3.91 -27.84
C GLU A 238 -11.91 3.39 -27.94
N PHE A 239 -12.66 3.51 -26.86
CA PHE A 239 -14.08 3.21 -26.79
C PHE A 239 -14.87 4.50 -26.69
N TYR A 240 -15.95 4.61 -27.47
CA TYR A 240 -16.78 5.79 -27.52
C TYR A 240 -18.12 5.55 -26.82
N TYR A 241 -18.62 6.55 -26.11
CA TYR A 241 -19.91 6.47 -25.46
C TYR A 241 -21.03 6.71 -26.48
N LEU A 242 -21.95 5.75 -26.59
CA LEU A 242 -23.14 5.85 -27.43
C LEU A 242 -24.28 6.46 -26.59
N PRO A 243 -24.92 7.55 -27.06
CA PRO A 243 -26.05 8.15 -26.36
C PRO A 243 -27.29 7.24 -26.41
N VAL A 244 -28.16 7.30 -25.39
CA VAL A 244 -29.31 6.38 -25.21
C VAL A 244 -30.20 6.27 -26.45
N GLN A 245 -30.29 7.34 -27.24
CA GLN A 245 -31.07 7.40 -28.48
C GLN A 245 -30.52 6.51 -29.61
N GLU A 246 -29.22 6.24 -29.60
CA GLU A 246 -28.53 5.40 -30.58
C GLU A 246 -28.48 3.92 -30.17
N LEU A 247 -28.84 3.60 -28.93
CA LEU A 247 -28.89 2.23 -28.45
C LEU A 247 -30.21 1.55 -28.86
N ALA A 248 -30.11 0.27 -29.24
CA ALA A 248 -31.27 -0.54 -29.61
C ALA A 248 -32.34 -0.64 -28.51
N ARG A 249 -31.95 -0.61 -27.23
CA ARG A 249 -32.86 -0.65 -26.07
C ARG A 249 -32.27 0.13 -24.89
N PRO A 250 -33.11 0.79 -24.05
CA PRO A 250 -32.66 1.51 -22.86
C PRO A 250 -32.03 0.59 -21.80
N THR A 251 -32.39 -0.70 -21.79
CA THR A 251 -31.79 -1.69 -20.89
C THR A 251 -30.30 -1.90 -21.16
N VAL A 252 -29.86 -1.75 -22.41
CA VAL A 252 -28.44 -1.88 -22.81
C VAL A 252 -27.61 -0.77 -22.15
N ALA A 253 -28.16 0.44 -21.99
CA ALA A 253 -27.48 1.53 -21.30
C ALA A 253 -27.22 1.19 -19.82
N VAL A 254 -28.25 0.74 -19.10
CA VAL A 254 -28.13 0.35 -17.68
C VAL A 254 -27.14 -0.80 -17.51
N SER A 255 -27.22 -1.81 -18.38
CA SER A 255 -26.32 -2.95 -18.33
C SER A 255 -24.88 -2.57 -18.71
N GLY A 256 -24.66 -1.52 -19.51
CA GLY A 256 -23.34 -0.93 -19.74
C GLY A 256 -22.69 -0.36 -18.48
N TYR A 257 -23.46 0.33 -17.63
CA TYR A 257 -22.98 0.81 -16.32
C TYR A 257 -22.62 -0.35 -15.38
N LEU A 258 -23.45 -1.40 -15.32
CA LEU A 258 -23.16 -2.59 -14.52
C LEU A 258 -21.89 -3.29 -14.99
N TYR A 259 -21.73 -3.42 -16.31
CA TYR A 259 -20.53 -4.00 -16.91
C TYR A 259 -19.27 -3.16 -16.60
N ALA A 260 -19.37 -1.81 -16.66
CA ALA A 260 -18.29 -0.92 -16.26
C ALA A 260 -17.88 -1.12 -14.78
N PHE A 261 -18.85 -1.26 -13.88
CA PHE A 261 -18.58 -1.53 -12.47
C PHE A 261 -17.89 -2.90 -12.26
N SER A 262 -18.35 -3.94 -12.96
CA SER A 262 -17.69 -5.26 -12.93
C SER A 262 -16.25 -5.20 -13.44
N LEU A 263 -15.98 -4.42 -14.49
CA LEU A 263 -14.62 -4.21 -14.99
C LEU A 263 -13.75 -3.44 -13.98
N LEU A 264 -14.29 -2.44 -13.28
CA LEU A 264 -13.56 -1.76 -12.20
C LEU A 264 -13.22 -2.70 -11.05
N PHE A 265 -14.15 -3.59 -10.67
CA PHE A 265 -13.89 -4.60 -9.66
C PHE A 265 -12.76 -5.54 -10.09
N LEU A 266 -12.78 -6.03 -11.34
CA LEU A 266 -11.72 -6.86 -11.89
C LEU A 266 -10.36 -6.13 -11.91
N ALA A 267 -10.33 -4.85 -12.32
CA ALA A 267 -9.12 -4.04 -12.30
C ALA A 267 -8.59 -3.86 -10.86
N GLY A 268 -9.48 -3.60 -9.90
CA GLY A 268 -9.13 -3.51 -8.48
C GLY A 268 -8.58 -4.82 -7.93
N TRP A 269 -9.15 -5.95 -8.33
CA TRP A 269 -8.68 -7.28 -7.93
C TRP A 269 -7.26 -7.58 -8.47
N VAL A 270 -7.00 -7.27 -9.74
CA VAL A 270 -5.66 -7.41 -10.34
C VAL A 270 -4.64 -6.50 -9.64
N PHE A 271 -5.02 -5.25 -9.35
CA PHE A 271 -4.15 -4.31 -8.63
C PHE A 271 -3.86 -4.78 -7.20
N SER A 272 -4.88 -5.30 -6.51
CA SER A 272 -4.77 -5.88 -5.17
C SER A 272 -3.78 -7.05 -5.14
N TYR A 273 -3.78 -7.91 -6.16
CA TYR A 273 -2.81 -9.00 -6.29
C TYR A 273 -1.35 -8.50 -6.37
N GLY A 274 -1.10 -7.41 -7.12
CA GLY A 274 0.22 -6.79 -7.17
C GLY A 274 0.67 -6.23 -5.82
N LEU A 275 -0.22 -5.52 -5.12
CA LEU A 275 0.06 -4.99 -3.77
C LEU A 275 0.29 -6.10 -2.74
N SER A 276 -0.46 -7.20 -2.84
CA SER A 276 -0.27 -8.39 -2.02
C SER A 276 1.11 -9.01 -2.27
N THR A 277 1.52 -9.15 -3.53
CA THR A 277 2.84 -9.68 -3.91
C THR A 277 3.98 -8.79 -3.37
N LEU A 278 3.85 -7.46 -3.45
CA LEU A 278 4.80 -6.52 -2.84
C LEU A 278 4.91 -6.71 -1.34
N ASN A 279 3.77 -6.78 -0.65
CA ASN A 279 3.73 -6.93 0.80
C ASN A 279 4.34 -8.26 1.29
N ALA A 280 4.11 -9.34 0.53
CA ALA A 280 4.77 -10.62 0.77
C ALA A 280 6.30 -10.50 0.64
N ALA A 281 6.77 -9.80 -0.39
CA ALA A 281 8.19 -9.56 -0.59
C ALA A 281 8.79 -8.67 0.51
N HIS A 282 8.08 -7.65 0.99
CA HIS A 282 8.49 -6.82 2.14
C HIS A 282 8.66 -7.63 3.42
N LEU A 283 7.72 -8.54 3.73
CA LEU A 283 7.84 -9.45 4.87
C LEU A 283 9.06 -10.36 4.76
N LEU A 284 9.21 -11.06 3.63
CA LEU A 284 10.33 -11.99 3.43
C LEU A 284 11.69 -11.25 3.46
N SER A 285 11.73 -10.06 2.86
CA SER A 285 12.90 -9.18 2.92
C SER A 285 13.22 -8.79 4.35
N TYR A 286 12.22 -8.41 5.15
CA TYR A 286 12.40 -8.06 6.56
C TYR A 286 12.92 -9.24 7.38
N LEU A 287 12.32 -10.43 7.25
CA LEU A 287 12.78 -11.65 7.93
C LEU A 287 14.23 -11.99 7.59
N SER A 288 14.58 -11.93 6.31
CA SER A 288 15.95 -12.17 5.83
C SER A 288 16.94 -11.15 6.41
N MET A 289 16.58 -9.86 6.39
CA MET A 289 17.43 -8.79 6.91
C MET A 289 17.59 -8.86 8.44
N ARG A 290 16.53 -9.21 9.18
CA ARG A 290 16.58 -9.40 10.63
C ARG A 290 17.53 -10.55 10.99
N LYS A 291 17.41 -11.70 10.31
CA LYS A 291 18.32 -12.84 10.51
C LYS A 291 19.77 -12.49 10.22
N HIS A 292 20.05 -11.66 9.22
CA HIS A 292 21.42 -11.30 8.88
C HIS A 292 22.01 -10.20 9.76
N LYS A 293 21.19 -9.26 10.20
CA LYS A 293 21.61 -8.11 11.01
C LYS A 293 21.78 -8.47 12.48
N ASP A 294 20.81 -9.20 13.04
CA ASP A 294 20.72 -9.46 14.48
C ASP A 294 21.00 -10.93 14.84
N GLU A 295 21.26 -11.80 13.86
CA GLU A 295 21.40 -13.26 14.04
C GLU A 295 20.17 -13.95 14.67
N VAL A 296 19.07 -13.22 14.85
CA VAL A 296 17.79 -13.71 15.39
C VAL A 296 16.90 -14.20 14.25
N ASN A 297 16.53 -15.47 14.29
CA ASN A 297 15.51 -16.02 13.39
C ASN A 297 14.12 -15.84 13.98
N LEU A 298 13.37 -14.84 13.49
CA LEU A 298 12.00 -14.58 13.95
C LEU A 298 11.06 -15.78 13.74
N LEU A 299 11.33 -16.65 12.76
CA LEU A 299 10.49 -17.84 12.52
C LEU A 299 10.61 -18.89 13.63
N GLU A 300 11.70 -18.88 14.40
CA GLU A 300 11.91 -19.78 15.54
C GLU A 300 11.45 -19.15 16.86
N ARG A 301 11.21 -17.83 16.87
CA ARG A 301 10.70 -17.11 18.03
C ARG A 301 9.26 -17.52 18.28
N ARG A 302 8.91 -17.72 19.55
CA ARG A 302 7.52 -17.87 19.98
C ARG A 302 6.85 -16.51 20.02
N ASP A 303 5.70 -16.44 19.36
CA ASP A 303 4.90 -15.23 19.30
C ASP A 303 3.86 -15.22 20.43
N ARG A 304 3.40 -14.05 20.86
CA ARG A 304 2.41 -13.95 21.96
C ARG A 304 1.15 -14.77 21.70
N GLU A 305 0.69 -14.85 20.45
CA GLU A 305 -0.49 -15.67 20.11
C GLU A 305 -0.26 -17.16 20.38
N GLU A 306 0.94 -17.68 20.12
CA GLU A 306 1.31 -19.07 20.42
C GLU A 306 1.48 -19.29 21.92
N GLU A 307 2.05 -18.31 22.63
CA GLU A 307 2.14 -18.33 24.10
C GLU A 307 0.73 -18.40 24.73
N TYR A 308 -0.21 -17.57 24.27
CA TYR A 308 -1.59 -17.60 24.76
C TYR A 308 -2.34 -18.90 24.42
N GLU A 309 -2.16 -19.46 23.23
CA GLU A 309 -2.80 -20.73 22.86
C GLU A 309 -2.29 -21.89 23.73
N GLU A 310 -0.98 -21.92 24.02
CA GLU A 310 -0.40 -22.92 24.93
C GLU A 310 -0.76 -22.72 26.40
N GLU A 311 -0.86 -21.47 26.86
CA GLU A 311 -1.37 -21.18 28.22
C GLU A 311 -2.77 -21.76 28.37
N LEU A 312 -3.66 -21.52 27.40
CA LEU A 312 -5.02 -22.09 27.40
C LEU A 312 -5.04 -23.63 27.33
N GLU A 313 -4.16 -24.24 26.53
CA GLU A 313 -4.01 -25.69 26.48
C GLU A 313 -3.47 -26.27 27.79
N SER A 314 -2.52 -25.59 28.42
CA SER A 314 -1.93 -26.01 29.71
C SER A 314 -2.93 -25.89 30.87
N GLU A 315 -3.73 -24.82 30.91
CA GLU A 315 -4.83 -24.66 31.85
C GLU A 315 -5.91 -25.73 31.65
N ALA A 316 -6.22 -26.09 30.39
CA ALA A 316 -7.19 -27.14 30.07
C ALA A 316 -6.70 -28.55 30.44
N ASP A 317 -5.39 -28.82 30.30
CA ASP A 317 -4.76 -30.11 30.62
C ASP A 317 -4.24 -30.20 32.08
N GLY A 318 -4.46 -29.15 32.89
CA GLY A 318 -4.05 -29.09 34.29
C GLY A 318 -2.53 -29.12 34.52
N LYS A 319 -1.74 -28.71 33.53
CA LYS A 319 -0.27 -28.62 33.59
C LYS A 319 0.15 -27.20 33.93
N GLU A 320 1.26 -27.04 34.66
CA GLU A 320 1.87 -25.72 34.84
C GLU A 320 2.31 -25.17 33.47
N PRO A 321 2.02 -23.89 33.17
CA PRO A 321 2.37 -23.30 31.89
C PRO A 321 3.91 -23.32 31.71
N PRO A 322 4.41 -23.57 30.48
CA PRO A 322 5.83 -23.54 30.21
C PRO A 322 6.42 -22.18 30.60
N PRO A 323 7.66 -22.13 31.11
CA PRO A 323 8.26 -20.86 31.54
C PRO A 323 8.36 -19.90 30.36
N ALA A 324 7.76 -18.71 30.51
CA ALA A 324 7.87 -17.63 29.53
C ALA A 324 9.34 -17.36 29.23
N GLN A 325 9.76 -17.58 27.98
CA GLN A 325 11.12 -17.28 27.54
C GLN A 325 11.25 -15.77 27.38
N ASN A 326 11.68 -15.10 28.44
CA ASN A 326 12.12 -13.72 28.37
C ASN A 326 13.44 -13.65 27.55
N GLN A 327 13.36 -13.23 26.28
CA GLN A 327 14.16 -12.16 25.64
C GLN A 327 14.03 -12.17 24.12
#